data_AF-A0A430RHE8-F1
#
_entry.id   AF-A0A430RHE8-F1
#
_cell.length_a   1.000
_cell.length_b   1.000
_cell.length_c   1.000
_cell.angle_alpha   90.00
_cell.angle_beta   90.00
_cell.angle_gamma   90.00
#
_symmetry.space_group_name_H-M   'P 1'
#
loop_
_entity.id
_entity.type
_entity.pdbx_description
1 polymer ?
#
loop_
_entity_poly.entity_id
_entity_poly.type
_entity_poly.pdbx_seq_one_letter_code
_entity_poly.pdbx_strand_id
1 'polypeptide(L)'
;MRRLFAAAALLGLALAQVDPGHIAQAVRKTMALGQGLAQWEGLPRYEVILSNTYPPVPVKHAGYFSVAWDDENLYVLGVFQQKAETVKAALPADHPEWWQDDTMELFLKLDPKDKGAPALHLAANPKGTRFKAYTFTTEYRTVGRIEEDRWILEWAIPFATLGRAPEPGEVWALKVGREHQAASEYPLWPMGGDYHSPTNFGYLVFVDQPQDPKVLAEKVTALLGVEPPLQSRLSGIATYAVYYGKDPQEAAKLVNFDLAIVQPWLPKESLDLLKRNGVKVVAYLSIGEVEPDRDYGQPIPKEWILGQNPNWGSYFVDANQKGWQDLMLRLADEYYRRGFDGLFLDTLDTVDLYPQVAPGLVEIVRRLREAYPQGLLIQNRGFKVLPQTAPYLDAVMYENLSSMYSFERKVYVPVNHDPSPVLPFAKRGLVVLALDYAEPDQQDLIVRAYARARELGFVPYVSVILLDRVFLHNP
;
A
#
# COMPACT_ATOMS: atom_id res chain seq x y z
N MET A 1 -16.66 37.47 21.86
CA MET A 1 -17.78 36.61 21.42
C MET A 1 -17.27 35.27 20.93
N ARG A 2 -16.59 34.54 21.82
CA ARG A 2 -16.13 33.16 21.66
C ARG A 2 -17.06 32.30 22.54
N ARG A 3 -17.36 31.07 22.10
CA ARG A 3 -18.25 30.05 22.71
C ARG A 3 -19.70 30.12 22.21
N LEU A 4 -19.99 29.44 21.09
CA LEU A 4 -21.32 28.89 20.73
C LEU A 4 -21.25 28.18 19.36
N PHE A 5 -20.36 27.19 19.18
CA PHE A 5 -20.44 26.22 18.06
C PHE A 5 -19.79 24.89 18.47
N ALA A 6 -20.12 24.42 19.67
CA ALA A 6 -19.70 23.11 20.17
C ALA A 6 -20.95 22.34 20.62
N ALA A 7 -21.87 22.08 19.68
CA ALA A 7 -23.00 21.17 19.85
C ALA A 7 -23.70 20.98 18.50
N ALA A 8 -23.20 20.07 17.66
CA ALA A 8 -23.94 19.31 16.64
C ALA A 8 -22.95 18.68 15.63
N ALA A 9 -22.25 17.63 16.04
CA ALA A 9 -21.64 16.69 15.11
C ALA A 9 -21.64 15.28 15.72
N LEU A 10 -22.80 14.85 16.21
CA LEU A 10 -23.17 13.43 16.16
C LEU A 10 -23.52 13.14 14.70
N LEU A 11 -22.51 13.12 13.82
CA LEU A 11 -22.68 12.55 12.49
C LEU A 11 -22.73 11.04 12.67
N GLY A 12 -23.89 10.46 12.36
CA GLY A 12 -24.03 9.02 12.26
C GLY A 12 -22.92 8.47 11.37
N LEU A 13 -22.19 7.49 11.89
CA LEU A 13 -21.30 6.65 11.10
C LEU A 13 -22.19 5.90 10.09
N ALA A 14 -22.46 6.52 8.95
CA ALA A 14 -22.99 5.80 7.81
C ALA A 14 -21.94 4.73 7.46
N LEU A 15 -22.33 3.45 7.52
CA LEU A 15 -21.55 2.37 6.93
C LEU A 15 -21.20 2.79 5.50
N ALA A 16 -19.92 2.94 5.19
CA ALA A 16 -19.50 3.05 3.81
C ALA A 16 -19.92 1.74 3.13
N GLN A 17 -20.96 1.80 2.30
CA GLN A 17 -21.46 0.63 1.60
C GLN A 17 -20.43 0.20 0.57
N VAL A 18 -20.20 -1.11 0.49
CA VAL A 18 -19.43 -1.70 -0.60
C VAL A 18 -20.15 -1.39 -1.92
N ASP A 19 -19.39 -0.93 -2.92
CA ASP A 19 -19.95 -0.70 -4.26
C ASP A 19 -20.37 -2.04 -4.88
N PRO A 20 -21.62 -2.20 -5.35
CA PRO A 20 -22.05 -3.39 -6.07
C PRO A 20 -21.19 -3.75 -7.28
N GLY A 21 -20.55 -2.77 -7.93
CA GLY A 21 -19.60 -2.98 -9.03
C GLY A 21 -18.27 -3.61 -8.59
N HIS A 22 -17.98 -3.62 -7.29
CA HIS A 22 -16.80 -4.28 -6.71
C HIS A 22 -17.11 -5.70 -6.22
N ILE A 23 -18.31 -6.24 -6.52
CA ILE A 23 -18.69 -7.60 -6.17
C ILE A 23 -18.63 -8.52 -7.40
N ALA A 24 -17.73 -9.49 -7.34
CA ALA A 24 -17.70 -10.66 -8.21
C ALA A 24 -18.41 -11.86 -7.57
N GLN A 25 -18.95 -12.76 -8.39
CA GLN A 25 -19.64 -13.97 -7.97
C GLN A 25 -18.94 -15.20 -8.54
N ALA A 26 -18.51 -16.11 -7.67
CA ALA A 26 -18.17 -17.47 -8.06
C ALA A 26 -19.47 -18.28 -8.06
N VAL A 27 -20.00 -18.61 -9.23
CA VAL A 27 -21.27 -19.34 -9.36
C VAL A 27 -21.00 -20.85 -9.43
N ARG A 28 -21.78 -21.65 -8.69
CA ARG A 28 -21.60 -23.10 -8.65
C ARG A 28 -21.83 -23.73 -10.02
N LYS A 29 -20.76 -24.23 -10.64
CA LYS A 29 -20.73 -24.89 -11.95
C LYS A 29 -19.37 -25.56 -12.14
N THR A 30 -19.37 -26.87 -12.40
CA THR A 30 -18.15 -27.59 -12.80
C THR A 30 -17.75 -27.22 -14.22
N MET A 31 -16.48 -26.87 -14.40
CA MET A 31 -15.93 -26.43 -15.68
C MET A 31 -14.80 -27.36 -16.12
N ALA A 32 -14.64 -27.50 -17.44
CA ALA A 32 -13.53 -28.23 -18.03
C ALA A 32 -12.71 -27.28 -18.90
N LEU A 33 -11.42 -27.11 -18.58
CA LEU A 33 -10.55 -26.20 -19.32
C LEU A 33 -10.45 -26.61 -20.79
N GLY A 34 -10.44 -25.63 -21.70
CA GLY A 34 -10.27 -25.86 -23.14
C GLY A 34 -11.53 -26.28 -23.89
N GLN A 35 -12.70 -26.35 -23.25
CA GLN A 35 -13.98 -26.68 -23.91
C GLN A 35 -14.69 -25.47 -24.56
N GLY A 36 -14.02 -24.31 -24.63
CA GLY A 36 -14.52 -23.11 -25.29
C GLY A 36 -15.43 -22.25 -24.41
N LEU A 37 -15.96 -21.15 -24.97
CA LEU A 37 -16.70 -20.14 -24.20
C LEU A 37 -18.15 -20.51 -23.88
N ALA A 38 -18.74 -21.49 -24.56
CA ALA A 38 -20.15 -21.87 -24.38
C ALA A 38 -20.45 -22.33 -22.93
N GLN A 39 -19.51 -23.02 -22.28
CA GLN A 39 -19.68 -23.41 -20.86
C GLN A 39 -19.74 -22.21 -19.91
N TRP A 40 -19.25 -21.04 -20.30
CA TRP A 40 -19.29 -19.82 -19.48
C TRP A 40 -20.56 -18.99 -19.68
N GLU A 41 -21.44 -19.39 -20.60
CA GLU A 41 -22.71 -18.72 -20.82
C GLU A 41 -23.60 -18.78 -19.56
N GLY A 42 -24.30 -17.67 -19.30
CA GLY A 42 -25.14 -17.47 -18.11
C GLY A 42 -24.37 -17.04 -16.86
N LEU A 43 -23.03 -17.05 -16.86
CA LEU A 43 -22.24 -16.53 -15.76
C LEU A 43 -22.10 -15.00 -15.86
N PRO A 44 -22.12 -14.27 -14.72
CA PRO A 44 -21.81 -12.84 -14.69
C PRO A 44 -20.43 -12.53 -15.30
N ARG A 45 -20.32 -11.36 -15.94
CA ARG A 45 -19.08 -10.82 -16.50
C ARG A 45 -18.68 -9.55 -15.78
N TYR A 46 -17.40 -9.43 -15.48
CA TYR A 46 -16.81 -8.32 -14.74
C TYR A 46 -15.75 -7.65 -15.60
N GLU A 47 -15.98 -6.38 -15.94
CA GLU A 47 -15.13 -5.62 -16.85
C GLU A 47 -13.80 -5.22 -16.19
N VAL A 48 -12.70 -5.47 -16.89
CA VAL A 48 -11.33 -5.08 -16.51
C VAL A 48 -10.92 -3.92 -17.41
N ILE A 49 -11.27 -2.71 -16.99
CA ILE A 49 -11.29 -1.52 -17.86
C ILE A 49 -10.51 -0.32 -17.32
N LEU A 50 -10.12 -0.30 -16.04
CA LEU A 50 -9.46 0.84 -15.42
C LEU A 50 -7.95 0.59 -15.31
N SER A 51 -7.14 1.52 -15.79
CA SER A 51 -5.67 1.46 -15.78
C SER A 51 -5.08 1.35 -14.37
N ASN A 52 -3.82 0.96 -14.29
CA ASN A 52 -3.03 0.98 -13.06
C ASN A 52 -2.53 2.37 -12.62
N THR A 53 -2.99 3.45 -13.26
CA THR A 53 -2.62 4.82 -12.90
C THR A 53 -3.51 5.36 -11.77
N TYR A 54 -3.11 6.47 -11.16
CA TYR A 54 -3.99 7.24 -10.29
C TYR A 54 -4.14 8.71 -10.75
N PRO A 55 -5.37 9.21 -10.97
CA PRO A 55 -6.62 8.45 -10.96
C PRO A 55 -6.61 7.36 -12.06
N PRO A 56 -7.29 6.24 -11.83
CA PRO A 56 -7.48 5.21 -12.85
C PRO A 56 -8.28 5.79 -14.03
N VAL A 57 -7.88 5.45 -15.26
CA VAL A 57 -8.55 5.89 -16.49
C VAL A 57 -8.97 4.70 -17.33
N PRO A 58 -10.03 4.81 -18.15
CA PRO A 58 -10.40 3.75 -19.07
C PRO A 58 -9.27 3.39 -20.04
N VAL A 59 -9.00 2.09 -20.22
CA VAL A 59 -8.04 1.57 -21.20
C VAL A 59 -8.69 1.32 -22.56
N LYS A 60 -7.88 1.22 -23.62
CA LYS A 60 -8.37 0.87 -24.96
C LYS A 60 -8.57 -0.63 -25.12
N HIS A 61 -7.68 -1.43 -24.55
CA HIS A 61 -7.66 -2.90 -24.70
C HIS A 61 -8.29 -3.59 -23.49
N ALA A 62 -9.59 -3.32 -23.32
CA ALA A 62 -10.40 -3.86 -22.26
C ALA A 62 -10.54 -5.39 -22.34
N GLY A 63 -11.02 -5.96 -21.24
CA GLY A 63 -11.49 -7.34 -21.22
C GLY A 63 -12.47 -7.56 -20.09
N TYR A 64 -12.81 -8.80 -19.87
CA TYR A 64 -13.65 -9.19 -18.75
C TYR A 64 -13.19 -10.52 -18.18
N PHE A 65 -13.66 -10.80 -16.97
CA PHE A 65 -13.54 -12.11 -16.37
C PHE A 65 -14.90 -12.64 -15.89
N SER A 66 -14.97 -13.96 -15.71
CA SER A 66 -16.09 -14.66 -15.07
C SER A 66 -15.53 -15.71 -14.11
N VAL A 67 -16.29 -16.06 -13.08
CA VAL A 67 -15.85 -16.99 -12.03
C VAL A 67 -16.91 -18.06 -11.79
N ALA A 68 -16.47 -19.30 -11.69
CA ALA A 68 -17.28 -20.45 -11.31
C ALA A 68 -16.56 -21.27 -10.24
N TRP A 69 -17.26 -22.17 -9.57
CA TRP A 69 -16.66 -23.09 -8.61
C TRP A 69 -17.44 -24.40 -8.51
N ASP A 70 -16.78 -25.44 -8.04
CA ASP A 70 -17.42 -26.67 -7.58
C ASP A 70 -16.82 -27.12 -6.24
N ASP A 71 -16.85 -28.40 -5.91
CA ASP A 71 -16.32 -28.88 -4.62
C ASP A 71 -14.79 -29.01 -4.63
N GLU A 72 -14.16 -28.99 -5.80
CA GLU A 72 -12.72 -29.23 -5.96
C GLU A 72 -11.95 -27.99 -6.41
N ASN A 73 -12.54 -27.14 -7.25
CA ASN A 73 -11.82 -26.06 -7.91
C ASN A 73 -12.57 -24.72 -7.90
N LEU A 74 -11.79 -23.65 -7.81
CA LEU A 74 -12.16 -22.33 -8.29
C LEU A 74 -11.79 -22.21 -9.77
N TYR A 75 -12.74 -21.84 -10.61
CA TYR A 75 -12.55 -21.62 -12.03
C TYR A 75 -12.62 -20.14 -12.38
N VAL A 76 -11.67 -19.65 -13.16
CA VAL A 76 -11.64 -18.27 -13.63
C VAL A 76 -11.45 -18.23 -15.14
N LEU A 77 -12.26 -17.43 -15.82
CA LEU A 77 -12.10 -17.10 -17.24
C LEU A 77 -11.61 -15.67 -17.34
N GLY A 78 -10.59 -15.41 -18.15
CA GLY A 78 -10.25 -14.07 -18.66
C GLY A 78 -10.39 -14.01 -20.18
N VAL A 79 -10.96 -12.92 -20.69
CA VAL A 79 -11.06 -12.64 -22.13
C VAL A 79 -10.64 -11.20 -22.37
N PHE A 80 -9.56 -10.98 -23.12
CA PHE A 80 -8.96 -9.66 -23.30
C PHE A 80 -8.74 -9.32 -24.76
N GLN A 81 -9.16 -8.12 -25.16
CA GLN A 81 -9.02 -7.62 -26.52
C GLN A 81 -7.57 -7.31 -26.81
N GLN A 82 -7.01 -7.94 -27.84
CA GLN A 82 -5.63 -7.73 -28.26
C GLN A 82 -5.41 -8.46 -29.57
N LYS A 83 -4.84 -7.77 -30.56
CA LYS A 83 -4.50 -8.40 -31.84
C LYS A 83 -3.44 -9.47 -31.65
N ALA A 84 -3.64 -10.64 -32.26
CA ALA A 84 -2.77 -11.80 -32.12
C ALA A 84 -1.28 -11.49 -32.35
N GLU A 85 -0.96 -10.68 -33.35
CA GLU A 85 0.41 -10.31 -33.71
C GLU A 85 1.12 -9.44 -32.66
N THR A 86 0.36 -8.87 -31.71
CA THR A 86 0.91 -8.05 -30.62
C THR A 86 1.08 -8.83 -29.33
N VAL A 87 0.63 -10.08 -29.27
CA VAL A 87 0.68 -10.92 -28.06
C VAL A 87 2.10 -11.37 -27.76
N LYS A 88 2.59 -11.02 -26.56
CA LYS A 88 3.86 -11.48 -25.99
C LYS A 88 3.59 -12.62 -25.01
N ALA A 89 4.12 -13.81 -25.32
CA ALA A 89 4.00 -15.02 -24.50
C ALA A 89 5.22 -15.92 -24.76
N ALA A 90 6.40 -15.49 -24.34
CA ALA A 90 7.69 -16.10 -24.65
C ALA A 90 8.34 -16.82 -23.46
N LEU A 91 8.02 -16.42 -22.23
CA LEU A 91 8.69 -16.95 -21.04
C LEU A 91 8.30 -18.42 -20.79
N PRO A 92 9.22 -19.23 -20.23
CA PRO A 92 8.95 -20.61 -19.88
C PRO A 92 8.10 -20.72 -18.60
N ALA A 93 7.55 -21.90 -18.36
CA ALA A 93 6.82 -22.18 -17.11
C ALA A 93 7.74 -22.05 -15.89
N ASP A 94 7.15 -21.64 -14.77
CA ASP A 94 7.81 -21.43 -13.47
C ASP A 94 8.96 -20.41 -13.50
N HIS A 95 9.05 -19.60 -14.55
CA HIS A 95 9.95 -18.45 -14.59
C HIS A 95 9.61 -17.50 -13.41
N PRO A 96 10.62 -16.96 -12.69
CA PRO A 96 10.40 -16.13 -11.50
C PRO A 96 9.88 -14.72 -11.81
N GLU A 97 9.89 -14.33 -13.09
CA GLU A 97 9.49 -13.01 -13.57
C GLU A 97 8.50 -13.21 -14.73
N TRP A 98 7.49 -12.33 -14.85
CA TRP A 98 6.47 -12.43 -15.92
C TRP A 98 6.22 -11.12 -16.68
N TRP A 99 6.74 -9.99 -16.18
CA TRP A 99 6.51 -8.64 -16.71
C TRP A 99 7.08 -8.37 -18.12
N GLN A 100 7.64 -9.38 -18.79
CA GLN A 100 8.02 -9.29 -20.22
C GLN A 100 6.99 -9.91 -21.15
N ASP A 101 6.09 -10.74 -20.61
CA ASP A 101 4.95 -11.32 -21.31
C ASP A 101 3.68 -10.49 -21.03
N ASP A 102 2.71 -10.54 -21.94
CA ASP A 102 1.34 -10.23 -21.56
C ASP A 102 0.90 -11.27 -20.55
N THR A 103 0.23 -10.83 -19.48
CA THR A 103 -0.06 -11.69 -18.32
C THR A 103 -1.45 -11.38 -17.81
N MET A 104 -2.20 -12.40 -17.37
CA MET A 104 -3.34 -12.23 -16.49
C MET A 104 -2.89 -12.52 -15.07
N GLU A 105 -3.22 -11.64 -14.14
CA GLU A 105 -2.86 -11.76 -12.73
C GLU A 105 -4.11 -11.86 -11.87
N LEU A 106 -4.06 -12.76 -10.88
CA LEU A 106 -5.10 -12.96 -9.88
C LEU A 106 -4.50 -12.74 -8.49
N PHE A 107 -5.18 -11.93 -7.68
CA PHE A 107 -4.85 -11.77 -6.27
C PHE A 107 -6.03 -12.21 -5.42
N LEU A 108 -5.80 -13.12 -4.48
CA LEU A 108 -6.83 -13.66 -3.59
C LEU A 108 -6.47 -13.43 -2.11
N LYS A 109 -7.46 -13.03 -1.32
CA LYS A 109 -7.42 -13.11 0.14
C LYS A 109 -8.60 -13.96 0.61
N LEU A 110 -8.31 -15.07 1.29
CA LEU A 110 -9.34 -16.03 1.69
C LEU A 110 -10.17 -15.54 2.89
N ASP A 111 -9.63 -14.60 3.67
CA ASP A 111 -10.40 -13.88 4.68
C ASP A 111 -10.21 -12.36 4.46
N PRO A 112 -11.23 -11.64 3.97
CA PRO A 112 -11.14 -10.19 3.77
C PRO A 112 -11.07 -9.40 5.08
N LYS A 113 -11.33 -10.02 6.25
CA LYS A 113 -11.18 -9.37 7.56
C LYS A 113 -9.76 -9.46 8.09
N ASP A 114 -8.99 -10.45 7.66
CA ASP A 114 -7.58 -10.56 8.03
C ASP A 114 -6.75 -9.57 7.23
N LYS A 115 -6.50 -8.42 7.85
CA LYS A 115 -5.72 -7.33 7.26
C LYS A 115 -4.24 -7.65 7.12
N GLY A 116 -3.72 -8.60 7.89
CA GLY A 116 -2.32 -9.01 7.87
C GLY A 116 -2.05 -10.19 6.92
N ALA A 117 -3.10 -10.88 6.47
CA ALA A 117 -2.95 -11.98 5.53
C ALA A 117 -2.33 -11.52 4.20
N PRO A 118 -1.23 -12.14 3.75
CA PRO A 118 -0.69 -11.87 2.44
C PRO A 118 -1.70 -12.26 1.36
N ALA A 119 -1.75 -11.49 0.27
CA ALA A 119 -2.53 -11.90 -0.88
C ALA A 119 -1.81 -13.05 -1.60
N LEU A 120 -2.55 -14.11 -1.92
CA LEU A 120 -2.10 -15.14 -2.84
C LEU A 120 -2.04 -14.52 -4.23
N HIS A 121 -0.94 -14.67 -4.92
CA HIS A 121 -0.71 -14.09 -6.24
C HIS A 121 -0.52 -15.20 -7.25
N LEU A 122 -1.29 -15.19 -8.33
CA LEU A 122 -1.20 -16.15 -9.43
C LEU A 122 -1.06 -15.38 -10.73
N ALA A 123 -0.23 -15.88 -11.65
CA ALA A 123 0.06 -15.22 -12.91
C ALA A 123 0.25 -16.24 -14.03
N ALA A 124 -0.39 -16.00 -15.17
CA ALA A 124 -0.19 -16.80 -16.37
C ALA A 124 -0.37 -15.99 -17.65
N ASN A 125 0.39 -16.35 -18.68
CA ASN A 125 0.36 -15.66 -19.97
C ASN A 125 -0.73 -16.20 -20.92
N PRO A 126 -0.97 -15.56 -22.08
CA PRO A 126 -1.96 -15.99 -23.07
C PRO A 126 -1.81 -17.41 -23.64
N LYS A 127 -0.66 -18.07 -23.47
CA LYS A 127 -0.46 -19.49 -23.83
C LYS A 127 -0.85 -20.46 -22.70
N GLY A 128 -1.23 -19.93 -21.55
CA GLY A 128 -1.45 -20.70 -20.33
C GLY A 128 -0.18 -21.08 -19.59
N THR A 129 0.97 -20.48 -19.93
CA THR A 129 2.20 -20.66 -19.15
C THR A 129 2.03 -20.02 -17.79
N ARG A 130 2.33 -20.76 -16.72
CA ARG A 130 2.24 -20.30 -15.33
C ARG A 130 3.59 -19.78 -14.84
N PHE A 131 3.57 -18.78 -13.99
CA PHE A 131 4.77 -18.18 -13.42
C PHE A 131 4.88 -18.45 -11.92
N LYS A 132 6.12 -18.51 -11.43
CA LYS A 132 6.39 -18.70 -10.01
C LYS A 132 6.05 -17.42 -9.27
N ALA A 133 5.01 -17.46 -8.44
CA ALA A 133 4.61 -16.31 -7.65
C ALA A 133 5.46 -16.15 -6.38
N TYR A 134 5.53 -14.92 -5.87
CA TYR A 134 6.24 -14.60 -4.63
C TYR A 134 5.53 -15.13 -3.37
N THR A 135 4.20 -15.31 -3.42
CA THR A 135 3.38 -15.65 -2.25
C THR A 135 2.55 -16.93 -2.40
N PHE A 136 2.62 -17.62 -3.54
CA PHE A 136 1.82 -18.82 -3.78
C PHE A 136 2.51 -19.83 -4.73
N THR A 137 1.97 -21.05 -4.77
CA THR A 137 2.47 -22.16 -5.60
C THR A 137 1.99 -22.08 -7.05
N THR A 138 2.65 -22.81 -7.97
CA THR A 138 2.21 -22.99 -9.36
C THR A 138 1.36 -24.24 -9.59
N GLU A 139 0.93 -24.89 -8.51
CA GLU A 139 0.02 -26.05 -8.50
C GLU A 139 -1.44 -25.66 -8.82
N TYR A 140 -1.65 -25.11 -10.01
CA TYR A 140 -2.95 -24.83 -10.61
C TYR A 140 -2.89 -25.13 -12.11
N ARG A 141 -4.05 -25.21 -12.77
CA ARG A 141 -4.13 -25.53 -14.21
C ARG A 141 -4.62 -24.33 -14.99
N THR A 142 -4.07 -24.17 -16.19
CA THR A 142 -4.34 -23.07 -17.11
C THR A 142 -4.41 -23.58 -18.54
N VAL A 143 -5.34 -23.04 -19.33
CA VAL A 143 -5.40 -23.25 -20.79
C VAL A 143 -5.58 -21.88 -21.45
N GLY A 144 -4.60 -21.50 -22.27
CA GLY A 144 -4.62 -20.26 -23.03
C GLY A 144 -4.97 -20.49 -24.50
N ARG A 145 -5.67 -19.53 -25.11
CA ARG A 145 -5.95 -19.50 -26.55
C ARG A 145 -5.82 -18.08 -27.08
N ILE A 146 -5.01 -17.91 -28.12
CA ILE A 146 -4.85 -16.66 -28.85
C ILE A 146 -5.71 -16.76 -30.11
N GLU A 147 -6.64 -15.83 -30.26
CA GLU A 147 -7.50 -15.65 -31.43
C GLU A 147 -7.10 -14.33 -32.13
N GLU A 148 -7.71 -14.03 -33.29
CA GLU A 148 -7.31 -12.89 -34.13
C GLU A 148 -7.30 -11.55 -33.38
N ASP A 149 -8.37 -11.23 -32.63
CA ASP A 149 -8.54 -9.94 -31.95
C ASP A 149 -8.63 -10.04 -30.42
N ARG A 150 -8.33 -11.22 -29.85
CA ARG A 150 -8.37 -11.44 -28.40
C ARG A 150 -7.54 -12.64 -27.98
N TRP A 151 -7.23 -12.72 -26.70
CA TRP A 151 -6.82 -13.97 -26.08
C TRP A 151 -7.72 -14.32 -24.91
N ILE A 152 -7.77 -15.61 -24.62
CA ILE A 152 -8.64 -16.24 -23.64
C ILE A 152 -7.77 -17.09 -22.74
N LEU A 153 -8.03 -17.03 -21.44
CA LEU A 153 -7.32 -17.82 -20.45
C LEU A 153 -8.31 -18.42 -19.45
N GLU A 154 -8.29 -19.73 -19.33
CA GLU A 154 -9.13 -20.48 -18.40
C GLU A 154 -8.26 -21.07 -17.29
N TRP A 155 -8.69 -20.91 -16.04
CA TRP A 155 -7.99 -21.36 -14.84
C TRP A 155 -8.82 -22.41 -14.11
N ALA A 156 -8.16 -23.41 -13.52
CA ALA A 156 -8.71 -24.27 -12.48
C ALA A 156 -7.72 -24.31 -11.32
N ILE A 157 -8.12 -23.72 -10.20
CA ILE A 157 -7.32 -23.57 -8.98
C ILE A 157 -7.88 -24.54 -7.93
N PRO A 158 -7.16 -25.62 -7.58
CA PRO A 158 -7.65 -26.59 -6.61
C PRO A 158 -7.79 -25.98 -5.21
N PHE A 159 -8.90 -26.24 -4.52
CA PHE A 159 -9.04 -25.80 -3.12
C PHE A 159 -8.04 -26.45 -2.18
N ALA A 160 -7.54 -27.64 -2.53
CA ALA A 160 -6.46 -28.30 -1.81
C ALA A 160 -5.19 -27.44 -1.75
N THR A 161 -4.88 -26.68 -2.81
CA THR A 161 -3.68 -25.82 -2.84
C THR A 161 -3.92 -24.49 -2.15
N LEU A 162 -5.18 -24.05 -2.08
CA LEU A 162 -5.64 -22.93 -1.24
C LEU A 162 -5.75 -23.31 0.25
N GLY A 163 -5.59 -24.58 0.59
CA GLY A 163 -5.68 -25.12 1.95
C GLY A 163 -7.11 -25.33 2.47
N ARG A 164 -8.13 -24.86 1.76
CA ARG A 164 -9.55 -25.04 2.11
C ARG A 164 -10.49 -24.72 0.95
N ALA A 165 -11.66 -25.37 0.96
CA ALA A 165 -12.78 -25.03 0.10
C ALA A 165 -13.70 -23.99 0.79
N PRO A 166 -14.35 -23.10 0.02
CA PRO A 166 -15.30 -22.13 0.53
C PRO A 166 -16.66 -22.77 0.82
N GLU A 167 -17.43 -22.13 1.69
CA GLU A 167 -18.85 -22.45 1.88
C GLU A 167 -19.75 -21.58 0.98
N PRO A 168 -20.95 -22.03 0.58
CA PRO A 168 -21.91 -21.16 -0.10
C PRO A 168 -22.23 -19.92 0.74
N GLY A 169 -22.12 -18.75 0.13
CA GLY A 169 -22.29 -17.44 0.77
C GLY A 169 -21.01 -16.84 1.33
N GLU A 170 -19.90 -17.59 1.34
CA GLU A 170 -18.62 -17.08 1.81
C GLU A 170 -18.08 -15.96 0.91
N VAL A 171 -17.29 -15.06 1.51
CA VAL A 171 -16.72 -13.88 0.86
C VAL A 171 -15.20 -13.92 0.95
N TRP A 172 -14.54 -13.89 -0.20
CA TRP A 172 -13.10 -13.66 -0.33
C TRP A 172 -12.84 -12.28 -0.93
N ALA A 173 -11.60 -11.80 -0.87
CA ALA A 173 -11.17 -10.62 -1.62
C ALA A 173 -10.49 -11.05 -2.93
N LEU A 174 -10.78 -10.34 -4.02
CA LEU A 174 -10.27 -10.62 -5.36
C LEU A 174 -9.75 -9.36 -6.05
N LYS A 175 -8.66 -9.51 -6.79
CA LYS A 175 -8.32 -8.63 -7.91
C LYS A 175 -8.04 -9.44 -9.15
N VAL A 176 -8.39 -8.87 -10.29
CA VAL A 176 -8.09 -9.44 -11.60
C VAL A 176 -7.46 -8.36 -12.46
N GLY A 177 -6.23 -8.58 -12.87
CA GLY A 177 -5.48 -7.67 -13.73
C GLY A 177 -5.06 -8.35 -15.02
N ARG A 178 -4.74 -7.54 -16.02
CA ARG A 178 -3.95 -7.99 -17.16
C ARG A 178 -2.88 -6.98 -17.54
N GLU A 179 -1.78 -7.48 -18.06
CA GLU A 179 -0.71 -6.68 -18.65
C GLU A 179 -0.80 -6.72 -20.18
N HIS A 180 -0.71 -5.55 -20.81
CA HIS A 180 -0.52 -5.41 -22.24
C HIS A 180 0.83 -4.74 -22.53
N GLN A 181 1.88 -5.54 -22.71
CA GLN A 181 3.25 -5.05 -22.83
C GLN A 181 3.49 -4.21 -24.08
N ALA A 182 2.82 -4.52 -25.19
CA ALA A 182 2.98 -3.76 -26.43
C ALA A 182 2.27 -2.40 -26.40
N ALA A 183 1.15 -2.29 -25.68
CA ALA A 183 0.38 -1.06 -25.56
C ALA A 183 0.73 -0.24 -24.29
N SER A 184 1.52 -0.80 -23.37
CA SER A 184 1.75 -0.26 -22.03
C SER A 184 0.43 0.01 -21.28
N GLU A 185 -0.55 -0.91 -21.41
CA GLU A 185 -1.83 -0.82 -20.71
C GLU A 185 -1.96 -1.95 -19.69
N TYR A 186 -2.25 -1.61 -18.44
CA TYR A 186 -2.30 -2.55 -17.32
C TYR A 186 -3.61 -2.40 -16.54
N PRO A 187 -4.78 -2.76 -17.11
CA PRO A 187 -6.04 -2.56 -16.41
C PRO A 187 -6.22 -3.55 -15.26
N LEU A 188 -6.93 -3.12 -14.21
CA LEU A 188 -7.14 -3.88 -12.98
C LEU A 188 -8.59 -3.70 -12.49
N TRP A 189 -9.27 -4.80 -12.22
CA TRP A 189 -10.56 -4.81 -11.52
C TRP A 189 -10.36 -4.95 -10.00
N PRO A 190 -11.19 -4.29 -9.17
CA PRO A 190 -12.36 -3.47 -9.55
C PRO A 190 -12.06 -2.00 -9.83
N MET A 191 -11.03 -1.45 -9.20
CA MET A 191 -10.85 0.00 -9.07
C MET A 191 -9.74 0.56 -9.94
N GLY A 192 -8.96 -0.25 -10.65
CA GLY A 192 -7.68 0.20 -11.22
C GLY A 192 -6.62 0.48 -10.15
N GLY A 193 -5.63 1.29 -10.48
CA GLY A 193 -4.52 1.65 -9.59
C GLY A 193 -3.46 0.57 -9.43
N ASP A 194 -2.62 0.69 -8.40
CA ASP A 194 -1.48 -0.20 -8.21
C ASP A 194 -1.93 -1.65 -7.93
N TYR A 195 -1.35 -2.60 -8.68
CA TYR A 195 -1.60 -4.04 -8.52
C TYR A 195 -1.29 -4.52 -7.09
N HIS A 196 -0.25 -3.96 -6.48
CA HIS A 196 0.23 -4.34 -5.16
C HIS A 196 -0.38 -3.52 -4.02
N SER A 197 -1.26 -2.55 -4.32
CA SER A 197 -1.95 -1.79 -3.28
C SER A 197 -2.74 -2.74 -2.37
N PRO A 198 -2.58 -2.69 -1.04
CA PRO A 198 -3.27 -3.64 -0.16
C PRO A 198 -4.78 -3.36 -0.03
N THR A 199 -5.26 -2.26 -0.63
CA THR A 199 -6.59 -1.68 -0.34
C THR A 199 -7.56 -1.64 -1.52
N ASN A 200 -7.10 -1.83 -2.76
CA ASN A 200 -7.94 -1.79 -3.96
C ASN A 200 -8.51 -3.17 -4.36
N PHE A 201 -8.87 -4.01 -3.38
CA PHE A 201 -9.54 -5.29 -3.64
C PHE A 201 -11.05 -5.11 -3.89
N GLY A 202 -11.61 -5.95 -4.75
CA GLY A 202 -13.03 -6.26 -4.76
C GLY A 202 -13.34 -7.48 -3.91
N TYR A 203 -14.58 -7.94 -3.93
CA TYR A 203 -15.03 -9.09 -3.16
C TYR A 203 -15.58 -10.18 -4.07
N LEU A 204 -15.19 -11.41 -3.82
CA LEU A 204 -15.69 -12.60 -4.50
C LEU A 204 -16.65 -13.33 -3.57
N VAL A 205 -17.92 -13.45 -3.95
CA VAL A 205 -18.93 -14.18 -3.17
C VAL A 205 -19.23 -15.52 -3.83
N PHE A 206 -19.17 -16.60 -3.06
CA PHE A 206 -19.51 -17.94 -3.53
C PHE A 206 -21.01 -18.16 -3.48
N VAL A 207 -21.63 -18.47 -4.61
CA VAL A 207 -23.08 -18.61 -4.73
C VAL A 207 -23.46 -19.85 -5.54
N ASP A 208 -24.62 -20.44 -5.26
CA ASP A 208 -25.11 -21.58 -6.04
C ASP A 208 -25.72 -21.17 -7.38
N GLN A 209 -26.27 -19.94 -7.46
CA GLN A 209 -26.86 -19.34 -8.65
C GLN A 209 -26.57 -17.82 -8.63
N PRO A 210 -26.54 -17.14 -9.78
CA PRO A 210 -26.34 -15.69 -9.83
C PRO A 210 -27.37 -14.94 -8.98
N GLN A 211 -26.92 -13.99 -8.16
CA GLN A 211 -27.74 -13.13 -7.31
C GLN A 211 -27.59 -11.65 -7.71
N ASP A 212 -28.50 -10.81 -7.21
CA ASP A 212 -28.42 -9.36 -7.35
C ASP A 212 -27.14 -8.83 -6.64
N PRO A 213 -26.22 -8.15 -7.36
CA PRO A 213 -25.01 -7.57 -6.78
C PRO A 213 -25.27 -6.60 -5.62
N LYS A 214 -26.41 -5.91 -5.58
CA LYS A 214 -26.76 -5.00 -4.47
C LYS A 214 -26.98 -5.77 -3.17
N VAL A 215 -27.72 -6.87 -3.24
CA VAL A 215 -27.96 -7.75 -2.08
C VAL A 215 -26.65 -8.35 -1.58
N LEU A 216 -25.75 -8.72 -2.49
CA LEU A 216 -24.43 -9.21 -2.11
C LEU A 216 -23.57 -8.11 -1.47
N ALA A 217 -23.57 -6.90 -2.03
CA ALA A 217 -22.84 -5.76 -1.46
C ALA A 217 -23.31 -5.42 -0.05
N GLU A 218 -24.61 -5.49 0.23
CA GLU A 218 -25.16 -5.33 1.59
C GLU A 218 -24.66 -6.42 2.55
N LYS A 219 -24.66 -7.68 2.11
CA LYS A 219 -24.11 -8.80 2.91
C LYS A 219 -22.63 -8.62 3.21
N VAL A 220 -21.83 -8.24 2.21
CA VAL A 220 -20.40 -7.97 2.39
C VAL A 220 -20.19 -6.79 3.32
N THR A 221 -20.96 -5.71 3.16
CA THR A 221 -20.91 -4.54 4.06
C THR A 221 -21.20 -4.95 5.51
N ALA A 222 -22.22 -5.79 5.73
CA ALA A 222 -22.54 -6.32 7.05
C ALA A 222 -21.44 -7.23 7.62
N LEU A 223 -20.79 -8.04 6.77
CA LEU A 223 -19.70 -8.94 7.14
C LEU A 223 -18.44 -8.19 7.61
N LEU A 224 -18.09 -7.11 6.90
CA LEU A 224 -16.90 -6.29 7.19
C LEU A 224 -17.14 -5.34 8.36
N GLY A 225 -18.38 -4.88 8.54
CA GLY A 225 -18.76 -3.94 9.59
C GLY A 225 -18.21 -2.52 9.36
N VAL A 226 -18.32 -1.68 10.40
CA VAL A 226 -17.71 -0.34 10.42
C VAL A 226 -16.37 -0.44 11.13
N GLU A 227 -15.30 -0.04 10.47
CA GLU A 227 -14.03 0.15 11.15
C GLU A 227 -14.07 1.39 12.04
N PRO A 228 -13.55 1.33 13.27
CA PRO A 228 -13.58 2.48 14.17
C PRO A 228 -12.77 3.65 13.58
N PRO A 229 -13.17 4.91 13.89
CA PRO A 229 -12.38 6.08 13.53
C PRO A 229 -10.99 6.00 14.18
N LEU A 230 -9.98 6.47 13.47
CA LEU A 230 -8.62 6.61 13.94
C LEU A 230 -8.47 7.98 14.59
N GLN A 231 -8.02 8.01 15.83
CA GLN A 231 -7.80 9.25 16.57
C GLN A 231 -6.34 9.70 16.40
N SER A 232 -6.13 10.65 15.49
CA SER A 232 -4.83 11.30 15.33
C SER A 232 -4.64 12.45 16.31
N ARG A 233 -3.56 12.45 17.09
CA ARG A 233 -3.15 13.63 17.89
C ARG A 233 -2.50 14.74 17.05
N LEU A 234 -2.45 14.54 15.73
CA LEU A 234 -1.97 15.49 14.74
C LEU A 234 -3.12 16.07 13.90
N SER A 235 -4.39 15.73 14.15
CA SER A 235 -5.53 16.14 13.32
C SER A 235 -5.72 17.66 13.13
N GLY A 236 -5.04 18.48 13.92
CA GLY A 236 -5.11 19.95 13.86
C GLY A 236 -3.88 20.62 13.25
N ILE A 237 -2.87 19.89 12.78
CA ILE A 237 -1.72 20.50 12.12
C ILE A 237 -2.08 20.93 10.70
N ALA A 238 -1.53 22.05 10.25
CA ALA A 238 -1.65 22.57 8.90
C ALA A 238 -0.30 22.54 8.15
N THR A 239 0.81 22.53 8.88
CA THR A 239 2.16 22.54 8.29
C THR A 239 3.09 21.60 9.03
N TYR A 240 4.03 21.01 8.29
CA TYR A 240 5.16 20.29 8.87
C TYR A 240 6.41 20.50 8.02
N ALA A 241 7.57 20.20 8.61
CA ALA A 241 8.83 20.15 7.89
C ALA A 241 9.67 18.96 8.33
N VAL A 242 10.52 18.48 7.43
CA VAL A 242 11.56 17.48 7.70
C VAL A 242 12.92 18.14 7.53
N TYR A 243 13.80 17.95 8.51
CA TYR A 243 15.16 18.50 8.48
C TYR A 243 16.18 17.58 9.17
N TYR A 244 17.11 17.03 8.39
CA TYR A 244 18.18 16.14 8.85
C TYR A 244 19.58 16.77 8.82
N GLY A 245 19.68 18.03 8.38
CA GLY A 245 20.93 18.79 8.37
C GLY A 245 21.44 19.17 9.77
N LYS A 246 22.60 19.82 9.81
CA LYS A 246 23.28 20.26 11.04
C LYS A 246 23.41 21.79 11.16
N ASP A 247 22.94 22.55 10.17
CA ASP A 247 22.99 24.01 10.17
C ASP A 247 21.96 24.60 11.16
N PRO A 248 22.40 25.28 12.23
CA PRO A 248 21.49 25.90 13.19
C PRO A 248 20.56 26.96 12.57
N GLN A 249 20.98 27.63 11.49
CA GLN A 249 20.16 28.65 10.83
C GLN A 249 18.99 28.02 10.07
N GLU A 250 19.22 26.89 9.39
CA GLU A 250 18.14 26.11 8.78
C GLU A 250 17.22 25.52 9.85
N ALA A 251 17.79 24.93 10.92
CA ALA A 251 17.00 24.38 12.03
C ALA A 251 16.11 25.45 12.70
N ALA A 252 16.59 26.69 12.84
CA ALA A 252 15.81 27.78 13.43
C ALA A 252 14.56 28.13 12.61
N LYS A 253 14.53 27.86 11.30
CA LYS A 253 13.34 28.10 10.45
C LYS A 253 12.18 27.18 10.81
N LEU A 254 12.43 26.05 11.47
CA LEU A 254 11.41 25.08 11.86
C LEU A 254 10.38 25.66 12.84
N VAL A 255 10.64 26.82 13.48
CA VAL A 255 9.66 27.54 14.32
C VAL A 255 8.38 27.96 13.58
N ASN A 256 8.39 27.92 12.25
CA ASN A 256 7.25 28.30 11.40
C ASN A 256 6.29 27.14 11.10
N PHE A 257 6.50 25.97 11.69
CA PHE A 257 5.72 24.76 11.43
C PHE A 257 5.03 24.23 12.68
N ASP A 258 3.88 23.56 12.52
CA ASP A 258 3.22 22.90 13.65
C ASP A 258 3.95 21.64 14.11
N LEU A 259 4.65 20.98 13.17
CA LEU A 259 5.38 19.73 13.37
C LEU A 259 6.76 19.80 12.68
N ALA A 260 7.80 19.36 13.38
CA ALA A 260 9.13 19.16 12.83
C ALA A 260 9.59 17.71 13.03
N ILE A 261 9.99 17.06 11.94
CA ILE A 261 10.66 15.76 11.95
C ILE A 261 12.15 16.01 11.79
N VAL A 262 12.94 15.58 12.78
CA VAL A 262 14.37 15.89 12.85
C VAL A 262 15.19 14.68 13.24
N GLN A 263 16.50 14.74 13.00
CA GLN A 263 17.42 13.74 13.51
C GLN A 263 17.55 13.81 15.04
N PRO A 264 17.78 12.68 15.73
CA PRO A 264 17.80 12.65 17.18
C PRO A 264 18.99 13.44 17.75
N TRP A 265 20.04 13.73 16.98
CA TRP A 265 21.17 14.57 17.44
C TRP A 265 20.90 16.08 17.38
N LEU A 266 19.66 16.53 17.15
CA LEU A 266 19.31 17.95 17.26
C LEU A 266 19.79 18.52 18.61
N PRO A 267 20.56 19.63 18.63
CA PRO A 267 21.03 20.24 19.87
C PRO A 267 19.88 20.60 20.80
N LYS A 268 20.12 20.50 22.12
CA LYS A 268 19.08 20.75 23.13
C LYS A 268 18.53 22.17 23.02
N GLU A 269 19.38 23.15 22.73
CA GLU A 269 19.01 24.55 22.57
C GLU A 269 18.02 24.74 21.40
N SER A 270 18.27 24.06 20.28
CA SER A 270 17.37 24.06 19.13
C SER A 270 16.05 23.37 19.47
N LEU A 271 16.10 22.19 20.10
CA LEU A 271 14.88 21.49 20.54
C LEU A 271 14.03 22.37 21.47
N ASP A 272 14.65 22.96 22.50
CA ASP A 272 13.97 23.85 23.42
C ASP A 272 13.38 25.08 22.72
N LEU A 273 14.08 25.66 21.73
CA LEU A 273 13.58 26.78 20.94
C LEU A 273 12.31 26.40 20.18
N LEU A 274 12.32 25.26 19.48
CA LEU A 274 11.17 24.79 18.72
C LEU A 274 9.96 24.55 19.64
N LYS A 275 10.18 23.84 20.75
CA LYS A 275 9.11 23.54 21.71
C LYS A 275 8.52 24.78 22.37
N ARG A 276 9.35 25.77 22.73
CA ARG A 276 8.87 27.05 23.30
C ARG A 276 8.02 27.85 22.30
N ASN A 277 8.22 27.64 21.00
CA ASN A 277 7.40 28.22 19.94
C ASN A 277 6.19 27.35 19.56
N GLY A 278 5.91 26.29 20.33
CA GLY A 278 4.73 25.44 20.13
C GLY A 278 4.88 24.37 19.05
N VAL A 279 6.06 24.22 18.46
CA VAL A 279 6.34 23.17 17.48
C VAL A 279 6.38 21.81 18.16
N LYS A 280 5.62 20.84 17.65
CA LYS A 280 5.78 19.42 18.02
C LYS A 280 7.04 18.88 17.36
N VAL A 281 7.96 18.31 18.11
CA VAL A 281 9.23 17.82 17.55
C VAL A 281 9.34 16.30 17.71
N VAL A 282 9.42 15.58 16.59
CA VAL A 282 9.56 14.12 16.59
C VAL A 282 10.94 13.71 16.06
N ALA A 283 11.52 12.69 16.69
CA ALA A 283 12.86 12.20 16.34
C ALA A 283 12.79 11.06 15.32
N TYR A 284 13.67 11.11 14.32
CA TYR A 284 13.89 10.04 13.36
C TYR A 284 14.40 8.74 14.02
N LEU A 285 13.77 7.63 13.67
CA LEU A 285 14.15 6.28 14.09
C LEU A 285 13.88 5.27 12.95
N SER A 286 14.95 4.81 12.30
CA SER A 286 14.86 3.64 11.40
C SER A 286 14.57 2.37 12.22
N ILE A 287 13.51 1.64 11.87
CA ILE A 287 13.12 0.40 12.56
C ILE A 287 13.23 -0.87 11.70
N GLY A 288 13.41 -0.73 10.39
CA GLY A 288 13.67 -1.83 9.44
C GLY A 288 15.13 -1.95 9.00
N GLU A 289 15.97 -0.95 9.28
CA GLU A 289 17.37 -0.94 8.82
C GLU A 289 18.36 -0.47 9.89
N VAL A 290 19.59 -1.00 9.84
CA VAL A 290 20.76 -0.49 10.55
C VAL A 290 21.40 0.64 9.77
N GLU A 291 21.55 1.79 10.42
CA GLU A 291 22.31 2.94 9.91
C GLU A 291 23.82 2.74 10.20
N PRO A 292 24.73 2.83 9.21
CA PRO A 292 26.15 2.53 9.40
C PRO A 292 26.85 3.43 10.44
N ASP A 293 26.44 4.70 10.51
CA ASP A 293 27.09 5.73 11.32
C ASP A 293 26.39 6.01 12.67
N ARG A 294 25.33 5.24 12.99
CA ARG A 294 24.60 5.40 14.26
C ARG A 294 25.28 4.58 15.37
N ASP A 295 25.49 5.21 16.51
CA ASP A 295 25.83 4.48 17.73
C ASP A 295 24.58 3.80 18.31
N TYR A 296 24.54 2.47 18.22
CA TYR A 296 23.48 1.65 18.82
C TYR A 296 23.78 1.27 20.26
N GLY A 297 24.88 1.71 20.86
CA GLY A 297 25.31 1.37 22.23
C GLY A 297 25.68 -0.10 22.43
N GLN A 298 25.60 -0.91 21.37
CA GLN A 298 25.96 -2.32 21.32
C GLN A 298 26.26 -2.74 19.86
N PRO A 299 27.11 -3.74 19.63
CA PRO A 299 27.28 -4.34 18.31
C PRO A 299 25.95 -4.94 17.81
N ILE A 300 25.64 -4.76 16.52
CA ILE A 300 24.51 -5.44 15.89
C ILE A 300 24.93 -6.84 15.44
N PRO A 301 24.26 -7.91 15.90
CA PRO A 301 24.54 -9.27 15.45
C PRO A 301 24.35 -9.44 13.93
N LYS A 302 25.29 -10.13 13.29
CA LYS A 302 25.29 -10.29 11.82
C LYS A 302 24.12 -11.14 11.34
N GLU A 303 23.65 -12.06 12.18
CA GLU A 303 22.49 -12.91 11.93
C GLU A 303 21.17 -12.13 11.85
N TRP A 304 21.13 -10.89 12.32
CA TRP A 304 19.96 -10.02 12.16
C TRP A 304 19.93 -9.33 10.80
N ILE A 305 21.04 -9.35 10.04
CA ILE A 305 21.18 -8.61 8.77
C ILE A 305 20.71 -9.47 7.60
N LEU A 306 19.77 -8.93 6.81
CA LEU A 306 19.17 -9.59 5.65
C LEU A 306 19.85 -9.22 4.33
N GLY A 307 20.46 -8.03 4.27
CA GLY A 307 21.09 -7.49 3.07
C GLY A 307 21.53 -6.06 3.25
N GLN A 308 22.03 -5.44 2.17
CA GLN A 308 22.44 -4.04 2.17
C GLN A 308 21.56 -3.23 1.21
N ASN A 309 21.17 -2.03 1.64
CA ASN A 309 20.47 -1.06 0.82
C ASN A 309 21.48 -0.31 -0.07
N PRO A 310 21.43 -0.47 -1.41
CA PRO A 310 22.44 0.11 -2.30
C PRO A 310 22.35 1.64 -2.41
N ASN A 311 21.19 2.23 -2.10
CA ASN A 311 20.98 3.67 -2.23
C ASN A 311 21.54 4.44 -1.03
N TRP A 312 21.44 3.86 0.17
CA TRP A 312 21.78 4.53 1.43
C TRP A 312 22.98 3.91 2.16
N GLY A 313 23.43 2.71 1.76
CA GLY A 313 24.53 1.99 2.41
C GLY A 313 24.17 1.35 3.75
N SER A 314 22.95 1.56 4.25
CA SER A 314 22.34 0.90 5.40
C SER A 314 22.08 -0.58 5.17
N TYR A 315 21.72 -1.30 6.23
CA TYR A 315 21.53 -2.76 6.19
C TYR A 315 20.11 -3.14 6.60
N PHE A 316 19.41 -3.92 5.78
CA PHE A 316 18.08 -4.45 6.10
C PHE A 316 18.16 -5.40 7.30
N VAL A 317 17.21 -5.30 8.23
CA VAL A 317 17.18 -6.08 9.47
C VAL A 317 15.96 -7.00 9.53
N ASP A 318 16.16 -8.20 10.05
CA ASP A 318 15.07 -9.07 10.49
C ASP A 318 14.41 -8.48 11.75
N ALA A 319 13.32 -7.73 11.57
CA ALA A 319 12.60 -7.10 12.67
C ALA A 319 11.94 -8.09 13.64
N ASN A 320 11.89 -9.39 13.31
CA ASN A 320 11.39 -10.43 14.22
C ASN A 320 12.35 -10.72 15.38
N GLN A 321 13.59 -10.25 15.30
CA GLN A 321 14.59 -10.45 16.33
C GLN A 321 14.21 -9.67 17.58
N LYS A 322 13.91 -10.37 18.68
CA LYS A 322 13.51 -9.73 19.95
C LYS A 322 14.54 -8.69 20.43
N GLY A 323 15.83 -8.97 20.25
CA GLY A 323 16.90 -8.04 20.61
C GLY A 323 16.87 -6.73 19.80
N TRP A 324 16.47 -6.78 18.53
CA TRP A 324 16.26 -5.60 17.71
C TRP A 324 15.05 -4.78 18.20
N GLN A 325 13.95 -5.45 18.51
CA GLN A 325 12.77 -4.79 19.07
C GLN A 325 13.07 -4.09 20.40
N ASP A 326 13.76 -4.78 21.32
CA ASP A 326 14.16 -4.24 22.61
C ASP A 326 15.12 -3.03 22.45
N LEU A 327 15.99 -3.07 21.44
CA LEU A 327 16.88 -1.97 21.07
C LEU A 327 16.08 -0.73 20.60
N MET A 328 15.06 -0.91 19.76
CA MET A 328 14.19 0.19 19.31
C MET A 328 13.45 0.85 20.48
N LEU A 329 12.95 0.04 21.44
CA LEU A 329 12.30 0.56 22.64
C LEU A 329 13.28 1.35 23.53
N ARG A 330 14.54 0.91 23.64
CA ARG A 330 15.58 1.62 24.40
C ARG A 330 15.94 2.96 23.76
N LEU A 331 16.08 3.00 22.44
CA LEU A 331 16.34 4.24 21.70
C LEU A 331 15.16 5.21 21.81
N ALA A 332 13.93 4.71 21.71
CA ALA A 332 12.73 5.50 21.96
C ALA A 332 12.74 6.13 23.35
N ASP A 333 13.05 5.35 24.40
CA ASP A 333 13.14 5.84 25.78
C ASP A 333 14.17 6.97 25.94
N GLU A 334 15.33 6.84 25.28
CA GLU A 334 16.32 7.91 25.26
C GLU A 334 15.77 9.19 24.63
N TYR A 335 15.07 9.09 23.50
CA TYR A 335 14.54 10.26 22.79
C TYR A 335 13.43 10.95 23.58
N TYR A 336 12.51 10.19 24.18
CA TYR A 336 11.49 10.76 25.05
C TYR A 336 12.11 11.42 26.29
N ARG A 337 13.12 10.80 26.93
CA ARG A 337 13.84 11.40 28.07
C ARG A 337 14.56 12.70 27.70
N ARG A 338 15.04 12.82 26.45
CA ARG A 338 15.63 14.06 25.93
C ARG A 338 14.60 15.16 25.63
N GLY A 339 13.32 14.81 25.59
CA GLY A 339 12.21 15.75 25.47
C GLY A 339 11.59 15.85 24.08
N PHE A 340 11.84 14.90 23.17
CA PHE A 340 11.06 14.81 21.93
C PHE A 340 9.59 14.47 22.23
N ASP A 341 8.67 15.00 21.44
CA ASP A 341 7.22 14.77 21.59
C ASP A 341 6.78 13.44 20.96
N GLY A 342 7.66 12.81 20.18
CA GLY A 342 7.40 11.54 19.52
C GLY A 342 8.51 11.04 18.62
N LEU A 343 8.16 10.05 17.81
CA LEU A 343 9.02 9.33 16.91
C LEU A 343 8.47 9.34 15.49
N PHE A 344 9.38 9.52 14.54
CA PHE A 344 9.16 9.25 13.13
C PHE A 344 9.84 7.92 12.80
N LEU A 345 9.03 6.90 12.54
CA LEU A 345 9.43 5.52 12.34
C LEU A 345 9.67 5.28 10.85
N ASP A 346 10.90 5.02 10.47
CA ASP A 346 11.31 4.87 9.07
C ASP A 346 11.64 3.41 8.72
N THR A 347 11.77 3.15 7.42
CA THR A 347 12.21 1.87 6.80
C THR A 347 11.27 0.69 7.01
N LEU A 348 9.98 0.94 7.30
CA LEU A 348 8.96 -0.11 7.38
C LEU A 348 8.67 -0.78 6.03
N ASP A 349 8.99 -0.11 4.93
CA ASP A 349 8.95 -0.65 3.57
C ASP A 349 10.05 -1.70 3.31
N THR A 350 10.92 -2.01 4.29
CA THR A 350 11.74 -3.24 4.28
C THR A 350 10.87 -4.49 4.06
N VAL A 351 9.61 -4.47 4.53
CA VAL A 351 8.62 -5.52 4.28
C VAL A 351 8.33 -5.75 2.79
N ASP A 352 8.58 -4.75 1.94
CA ASP A 352 8.35 -4.88 0.51
C ASP A 352 9.36 -5.83 -0.15
N LEU A 353 10.58 -5.86 0.39
CA LEU A 353 11.67 -6.75 -0.03
C LEU A 353 11.71 -8.06 0.78
N TYR A 354 11.40 -7.99 2.07
CA TYR A 354 11.44 -9.13 3.00
C TYR A 354 10.10 -9.27 3.72
N PRO A 355 9.05 -9.81 3.06
CA PRO A 355 7.70 -9.88 3.65
C PRO A 355 7.64 -10.57 5.02
N GLN A 356 8.57 -11.51 5.29
CA GLN A 356 8.67 -12.19 6.57
C GLN A 356 8.96 -11.29 7.77
N VAL A 357 9.45 -10.05 7.57
CA VAL A 357 9.73 -9.11 8.69
C VAL A 357 8.49 -8.39 9.19
N ALA A 358 7.35 -8.50 8.48
CA ALA A 358 6.11 -7.80 8.82
C ALA A 358 5.69 -7.95 10.30
N PRO A 359 5.65 -9.17 10.89
CA PRO A 359 5.21 -9.32 12.27
C PRO A 359 6.09 -8.55 13.26
N GLY A 360 7.41 -8.59 13.06
CA GLY A 360 8.38 -7.86 13.88
C GLY A 360 8.22 -6.33 13.81
N LEU A 361 8.02 -5.78 12.61
CA LEU A 361 7.76 -4.36 12.42
C LEU A 361 6.46 -3.92 13.11
N VAL A 362 5.37 -4.67 12.92
CA VAL A 362 4.08 -4.41 13.58
C VAL A 362 4.24 -4.46 15.10
N GLU A 363 4.98 -5.43 15.62
CA GLU A 363 5.24 -5.60 17.05
C GLU A 363 6.02 -4.42 17.63
N ILE A 364 7.02 -3.89 16.92
CA ILE A 364 7.75 -2.67 17.35
C ILE A 364 6.78 -1.50 17.50
N VAL A 365 5.93 -1.24 16.50
CA VAL A 365 4.98 -0.12 16.55
C VAL A 365 3.97 -0.29 17.69
N ARG A 366 3.44 -1.50 17.88
CA ARG A 366 2.52 -1.82 18.99
C ARG A 366 3.18 -1.57 20.34
N ARG A 367 4.38 -2.12 20.57
CA ARG A 367 5.13 -1.96 21.82
C ARG A 367 5.48 -0.50 22.10
N LEU A 368 5.82 0.28 21.07
CA LEU A 368 6.08 1.72 21.22
C LEU A 368 4.82 2.47 21.66
N ARG A 369 3.66 2.17 21.08
CA ARG A 369 2.38 2.76 21.50
C ARG A 369 2.03 2.41 22.94
N GLU A 370 2.29 1.17 23.35
CA GLU A 370 2.03 0.72 24.73
C GLU A 370 2.95 1.39 25.75
N ALA A 371 4.24 1.51 25.42
CA ALA A 371 5.22 2.17 26.28
C ALA A 371 5.00 3.69 26.35
N TYR A 372 4.55 4.31 25.25
CA TYR A 372 4.35 5.76 25.14
C TYR A 372 2.94 6.10 24.63
N PRO A 373 1.88 5.89 25.43
CA PRO A 373 0.50 6.15 24.99
C PRO A 373 0.25 7.58 24.52
N GLN A 374 1.01 8.54 25.07
CA GLN A 374 0.93 9.97 24.73
C GLN A 374 2.05 10.46 23.78
N GLY A 375 2.99 9.59 23.40
CA GLY A 375 4.07 9.95 22.48
C GLY A 375 3.62 9.87 21.02
N LEU A 376 3.89 10.89 20.20
CA LEU A 376 3.50 10.89 18.78
C LEU A 376 4.23 9.77 18.03
N LEU A 377 3.52 9.01 17.20
CA LEU A 377 4.11 7.99 16.33
C LEU A 377 3.67 8.27 14.89
N ILE A 378 4.67 8.52 14.04
CA ILE A 378 4.48 8.80 12.62
C ILE A 378 5.21 7.71 11.85
N GLN A 379 4.49 6.93 11.05
CA GLN A 379 5.09 5.90 10.20
C GLN A 379 5.46 6.48 8.83
N ASN A 380 6.68 6.25 8.35
CA ASN A 380 7.01 6.47 6.95
C ASN A 380 6.65 5.24 6.09
N ARG A 381 5.93 5.45 4.99
CA ARG A 381 5.58 4.39 4.03
C ARG A 381 5.14 3.09 4.71
N GLY A 382 5.75 1.95 4.38
CA GLY A 382 5.43 0.65 4.96
C GLY A 382 3.97 0.26 4.77
N PHE A 383 3.38 0.60 3.61
CA PHE A 383 1.93 0.51 3.44
C PHE A 383 1.38 -0.91 3.53
N LYS A 384 2.21 -1.94 3.28
CA LYS A 384 1.82 -3.34 3.49
C LYS A 384 1.49 -3.67 4.96
N VAL A 385 2.15 -3.01 5.92
CA VAL A 385 1.89 -3.20 7.37
C VAL A 385 0.96 -2.13 7.95
N LEU A 386 0.68 -1.04 7.21
CA LEU A 386 -0.23 0.02 7.63
C LEU A 386 -1.61 -0.48 8.13
N PRO A 387 -2.25 -1.49 7.51
CA PRO A 387 -3.51 -2.04 8.02
C PRO A 387 -3.45 -2.55 9.47
N GLN A 388 -2.28 -3.02 9.90
CA GLN A 388 -2.05 -3.53 11.26
C GLN A 388 -1.47 -2.46 12.19
N THR A 389 -0.71 -1.49 11.66
CA THR A 389 -0.07 -0.45 12.48
C THR A 389 -0.93 0.79 12.68
N ALA A 390 -1.83 1.12 11.74
CA ALA A 390 -2.66 2.34 11.77
C ALA A 390 -3.39 2.61 13.10
N PRO A 391 -3.94 1.62 13.83
CA PRO A 391 -4.56 1.86 15.14
C PRO A 391 -3.60 2.45 16.19
N TYR A 392 -2.29 2.33 15.98
CA TYR A 392 -1.24 2.80 16.89
C TYR A 392 -0.60 4.11 16.45
N LEU A 393 -0.99 4.69 15.32
CA LEU A 393 -0.32 5.84 14.71
C LEU A 393 -1.11 7.14 14.85
N ASP A 394 -0.40 8.26 14.78
CA ASP A 394 -0.99 9.59 14.67
C ASP A 394 -0.94 10.11 13.25
N ALA A 395 0.08 9.72 12.49
CA ALA A 395 0.15 10.03 11.09
C ALA A 395 0.89 8.92 10.33
N VAL A 396 0.66 8.90 9.02
CA VAL A 396 1.48 8.18 8.06
C VAL A 396 2.07 9.18 7.08
N MET A 397 3.34 9.04 6.74
CA MET A 397 3.99 9.81 5.69
C MET A 397 3.96 9.01 4.38
N TYR A 398 3.47 9.67 3.34
CA TYR A 398 3.57 9.24 1.96
C TYR A 398 4.73 9.98 1.31
N GLU A 399 5.79 9.25 1.06
CA GLU A 399 6.98 9.68 0.36
C GLU A 399 7.11 8.74 -0.85
N ASN A 400 7.29 9.14 -2.11
CA ASN A 400 6.98 10.43 -2.70
C ASN A 400 5.61 10.33 -3.36
N LEU A 401 4.79 11.37 -3.33
CA LEU A 401 3.46 11.32 -3.93
C LEU A 401 3.50 11.85 -5.37
N SER A 402 4.01 13.07 -5.55
CA SER A 402 3.87 13.88 -6.77
C SER A 402 5.21 14.31 -7.39
N SER A 403 6.31 14.28 -6.64
CA SER A 403 7.65 14.52 -7.18
C SER A 403 8.73 13.77 -6.40
N MET A 404 9.69 13.20 -7.12
CA MET A 404 10.75 12.38 -6.53
C MET A 404 12.13 12.79 -7.03
N TYR A 405 13.16 12.42 -6.28
CA TYR A 405 14.53 12.38 -6.78
C TYR A 405 14.81 11.03 -7.45
N SER A 406 15.18 11.04 -8.73
CA SER A 406 15.65 9.85 -9.44
C SER A 406 17.13 9.63 -9.13
N PHE A 407 17.48 8.58 -8.39
CA PHE A 407 18.88 8.25 -8.06
C PHE A 407 19.70 7.84 -9.30
N GLU A 408 19.08 7.17 -10.27
CA GLU A 408 19.71 6.79 -11.53
C GLU A 408 20.06 8.03 -12.36
N ARG A 409 19.09 8.93 -12.55
CA ARG A 409 19.25 10.11 -13.41
C ARG A 409 19.81 11.33 -12.67
N LYS A 410 19.87 11.28 -11.34
CA LYS A 410 20.28 12.36 -10.43
C LYS A 410 19.52 13.67 -10.63
N VAL A 411 18.21 13.58 -10.90
CA VAL A 411 17.33 14.72 -11.15
C VAL A 411 16.00 14.56 -10.44
N TYR A 412 15.38 15.68 -10.06
CA TYR A 412 14.01 15.70 -9.56
C TYR A 412 13.03 15.65 -10.73
N VAL A 413 12.01 14.79 -10.61
CA VAL A 413 11.04 14.52 -11.67
C VAL A 413 9.62 14.45 -11.11
N PRO A 414 8.61 14.86 -11.89
CA PRO A 414 7.21 14.65 -11.51
C PRO A 414 6.86 13.16 -11.54
N VAL A 415 6.03 12.74 -10.59
CA VAL A 415 5.41 11.41 -10.52
C VAL A 415 3.93 11.53 -10.20
N ASN A 416 3.19 10.43 -10.36
CA ASN A 416 1.77 10.33 -10.01
C ASN A 416 1.53 9.03 -9.25
N HIS A 417 2.19 8.84 -8.11
CA HIS A 417 2.03 7.61 -7.33
C HIS A 417 0.62 7.49 -6.75
N ASP A 418 0.13 6.25 -6.67
CA ASP A 418 -1.23 5.93 -6.23
C ASP A 418 -1.41 6.14 -4.71
N PRO A 419 -2.24 7.09 -4.25
CA PRO A 419 -2.51 7.31 -2.84
C PRO A 419 -3.48 6.27 -2.24
N SER A 420 -4.02 5.33 -3.03
CA SER A 420 -4.96 4.32 -2.55
C SER A 420 -4.53 3.60 -1.27
N PRO A 421 -3.24 3.28 -1.03
CA PRO A 421 -2.84 2.58 0.20
C PRO A 421 -3.12 3.35 1.50
N VAL A 422 -3.21 4.68 1.47
CA VAL A 422 -3.43 5.52 2.66
C VAL A 422 -4.85 6.09 2.75
N LEU A 423 -5.57 6.22 1.63
CA LEU A 423 -6.90 6.85 1.58
C LEU A 423 -7.93 6.22 2.53
N PRO A 424 -8.02 4.89 2.71
CA PRO A 424 -8.95 4.29 3.66
C PRO A 424 -8.69 4.73 5.11
N PHE A 425 -7.43 4.94 5.47
CA PHE A 425 -7.03 5.38 6.81
C PHE A 425 -7.23 6.88 6.98
N ALA A 426 -6.94 7.67 5.94
CA ALA A 426 -7.20 9.10 5.90
C ALA A 426 -8.70 9.41 6.12
N LYS A 427 -9.59 8.70 5.41
CA LYS A 427 -11.05 8.79 5.57
C LYS A 427 -11.53 8.45 6.98
N ARG A 428 -10.77 7.62 7.71
CA ARG A 428 -11.05 7.25 9.10
C ARG A 428 -10.44 8.22 10.13
N GLY A 429 -9.66 9.22 9.70
CA GLY A 429 -9.10 10.27 10.55
C GLY A 429 -7.59 10.18 10.79
N LEU A 430 -6.87 9.24 10.17
CA LEU A 430 -5.41 9.23 10.23
C LEU A 430 -4.85 10.39 9.41
N VAL A 431 -3.96 11.19 9.99
CA VAL A 431 -3.30 12.27 9.24
C VAL A 431 -2.31 11.68 8.24
N VAL A 432 -2.34 12.20 7.01
CA VAL A 432 -1.37 11.83 5.99
C VAL A 432 -0.46 13.02 5.71
N LEU A 433 0.84 12.81 5.84
CA LEU A 433 1.88 13.77 5.48
C LEU A 433 2.40 13.40 4.08
N ALA A 434 2.43 14.33 3.14
CA ALA A 434 2.97 14.10 1.80
C ALA A 434 4.35 14.77 1.68
N LEU A 435 5.42 13.96 1.72
CA LEU A 435 6.78 14.44 1.49
C LEU A 435 7.15 14.23 0.03
N ASP A 436 7.46 15.32 -0.65
CA ASP A 436 7.84 15.33 -2.06
C ASP A 436 9.18 16.07 -2.23
N TYR A 437 9.85 15.84 -3.36
CA TYR A 437 11.21 16.34 -3.58
C TYR A 437 11.35 17.25 -4.80
N ALA A 438 12.02 18.40 -4.62
CA ALA A 438 12.34 19.36 -5.66
C ALA A 438 13.48 20.31 -5.23
N GLU A 439 14.20 20.89 -6.18
CA GLU A 439 15.08 22.05 -5.91
C GLU A 439 14.26 23.33 -5.63
N PRO A 440 14.82 24.32 -4.90
CA PRO A 440 14.11 25.55 -4.55
C PRO A 440 13.64 26.36 -5.77
N ASP A 441 14.30 26.26 -6.91
CA ASP A 441 13.97 26.98 -8.14
C ASP A 441 12.93 26.25 -9.02
N GLN A 442 12.60 24.99 -8.71
CA GLN A 442 11.61 24.18 -9.42
C GLN A 442 10.18 24.46 -8.92
N GLN A 443 9.76 25.73 -9.00
CA GLN A 443 8.48 26.20 -8.47
C GLN A 443 7.27 25.45 -9.04
N ASP A 444 7.27 25.13 -10.33
CA ASP A 444 6.17 24.35 -10.95
C ASP A 444 6.00 22.96 -10.31
N LEU A 445 7.11 22.32 -9.93
CA LEU A 445 7.10 21.01 -9.30
C LEU A 445 6.60 21.09 -7.85
N ILE A 446 7.05 22.12 -7.11
CA ILE A 446 6.59 22.42 -5.75
C ILE A 446 5.09 22.71 -5.74
N VAL A 447 4.61 23.60 -6.61
CA VAL A 447 3.18 23.96 -6.71
C VAL A 447 2.34 22.73 -7.04
N ARG A 448 2.78 21.91 -8.00
CA ARG A 448 2.10 20.65 -8.34
C ARG A 448 1.97 19.71 -7.13
N ALA A 449 3.06 19.51 -6.39
CA ALA A 449 3.07 18.61 -5.24
C ALA A 449 2.12 19.08 -4.12
N TYR A 450 2.17 20.37 -3.79
CA TYR A 450 1.26 20.98 -2.81
C TYR A 450 -0.21 20.89 -3.24
N ALA A 451 -0.52 21.21 -4.49
CA ALA A 451 -1.88 21.16 -5.00
C ALA A 451 -2.45 19.74 -4.90
N ARG A 452 -1.73 18.75 -5.41
CA ARG A 452 -2.18 17.35 -5.42
C ARG A 452 -2.35 16.76 -4.02
N ALA A 453 -1.42 17.04 -3.10
CA ALA A 453 -1.53 16.60 -1.72
C ALA A 453 -2.78 17.20 -1.03
N ARG A 454 -3.03 18.50 -1.21
CA ARG A 454 -4.20 19.18 -0.62
C ARG A 454 -5.53 18.72 -1.22
N GLU A 455 -5.58 18.45 -2.52
CA GLU A 455 -6.76 17.85 -3.18
C GLU A 455 -7.14 16.50 -2.55
N LEU A 456 -6.15 15.75 -2.06
CA LEU A 456 -6.34 14.48 -1.36
C LEU A 456 -6.56 14.65 0.16
N GLY A 457 -6.51 15.88 0.68
CA GLY A 457 -6.64 16.19 2.11
C GLY A 457 -5.38 15.87 2.93
N PHE A 458 -4.22 15.75 2.29
CA PHE A 458 -2.93 15.49 2.96
C PHE A 458 -2.24 16.80 3.33
N VAL A 459 -1.36 16.75 4.33
CA VAL A 459 -0.50 17.89 4.70
C VAL A 459 0.78 17.81 3.87
N PRO A 460 1.08 18.76 2.96
CA PRO A 460 2.26 18.70 2.11
C PRO A 460 3.52 19.30 2.75
N TYR A 461 4.68 18.77 2.36
CA TYR A 461 5.98 19.43 2.48
C TYR A 461 6.87 19.03 1.30
N VAL A 462 7.64 19.99 0.77
CA VAL A 462 8.60 19.74 -0.30
C VAL A 462 9.97 20.22 0.15
N SER A 463 11.01 19.42 -0.09
CA SER A 463 12.41 19.80 0.16
C SER A 463 13.35 19.11 -0.83
N VAL A 464 14.66 19.23 -0.63
CA VAL A 464 15.69 18.47 -1.34
C VAL A 464 15.87 17.08 -0.73
N ILE A 465 16.39 16.12 -1.49
CA ILE A 465 16.49 14.71 -1.08
C ILE A 465 17.34 14.49 0.19
N LEU A 466 18.33 15.35 0.44
CA LEU A 466 19.17 15.27 1.63
C LEU A 466 18.50 15.82 2.89
N LEU A 467 17.36 16.50 2.74
CA LEU A 467 16.61 17.11 3.83
C LEU A 467 17.48 18.05 4.69
N ASP A 468 18.48 18.68 4.10
CA ASP A 468 19.44 19.58 4.76
C ASP A 468 19.09 21.07 4.52
N ARG A 469 17.91 21.34 3.98
CA ARG A 469 17.34 22.68 3.78
C ARG A 469 15.89 22.73 4.26
N VAL A 470 15.53 23.81 4.93
CA VAL A 470 14.14 24.09 5.34
C VAL A 470 13.51 25.07 4.38
N PHE A 471 12.44 24.61 3.75
CA PHE A 471 11.68 25.32 2.73
C PHE A 471 10.47 25.98 3.38
N LEU A 472 10.37 27.31 3.32
CA LEU A 472 9.24 28.07 3.91
C LEU A 472 8.06 28.26 2.93
N HIS A 473 7.97 27.42 1.91
CA HIS A 473 6.96 27.53 0.87
C HIS A 473 5.62 26.98 1.39
N ASN A 474 4.53 27.68 1.09
CA ASN A 474 3.16 27.17 1.25
C ASN A 474 2.31 27.73 0.09
N PRO A 475 2.66 27.38 -1.16
CA PRO A 475 2.12 28.00 -2.38
C PRO A 475 0.62 27.78 -2.54
#